data_AF-A0AB35F0I5-F1
#
_entry.id   AF-A0AB35F0I5-F1
#
_cell.length_a   1.000
_cell.length_b   1.000
_cell.length_c   1.000
_cell.angle_alpha   90.00
_cell.angle_beta   90.00
_cell.angle_gamma   90.00
#
_symmetry.space_group_name_H-M   'P 1'
#
loop_
_entity.id
_entity.type
_entity.pdbx_description
1 polymer ?
#
loop_
_entity_poly.entity_id
_entity_poly.type
_entity_poly.pdbx_seq_one_letter_code
_entity_poly.pdbx_strand_id
1 'polypeptide(L)' 'MATVTSMVGALNVTVVYRVSGEVKTFKEIVVSPIVIARYLQLECGDAIGLFVPVGKGQQVNALNIEWFEIERVTAQRE' A
#
# COMPACT_ATOMS: atom_id res chain seq x y z
N MET A 1 -3.88 -20.74 -6.37
CA MET A 1 -2.93 -20.05 -5.47
C MET A 1 -3.73 -19.11 -4.57
N ALA A 2 -4.33 -19.61 -3.49
CA ALA A 2 -5.33 -18.86 -2.70
C ALA A 2 -5.14 -19.06 -1.18
N THR A 3 -3.91 -18.94 -0.68
CA THR A 3 -3.60 -19.33 0.71
C THR A 3 -2.60 -18.40 1.42
N VAL A 4 -2.49 -17.13 1.01
CA VAL A 4 -1.58 -16.17 1.69
C VAL A 4 -2.27 -14.86 2.10
N THR A 5 -3.44 -14.52 1.55
CA THR A 5 -4.16 -13.28 1.91
C THR A 5 -4.95 -13.36 3.23
N SER A 6 -5.09 -14.53 3.86
CA SER A 6 -5.92 -14.71 5.06
C SER A 6 -5.25 -14.36 6.40
N MET A 7 -4.07 -13.69 6.45
CA MET A 7 -3.36 -13.43 7.72
C MET A 7 -2.95 -11.98 7.99
N VAL A 8 -3.18 -11.05 7.05
CA VAL A 8 -2.78 -9.64 7.24
C VAL A 8 -3.97 -8.84 7.75
N GLY A 9 -3.97 -8.54 9.06
CA GLY A 9 -5.03 -7.74 9.70
C GLY A 9 -4.89 -6.24 9.46
N ALA A 10 -3.65 -5.76 9.32
CA ALA A 10 -3.35 -4.39 8.92
C ALA A 10 -1.95 -4.30 8.30
N LEU A 11 -1.69 -3.22 7.56
CA LEU A 11 -0.35 -2.84 7.12
C LEU A 11 -0.01 -1.45 7.63
N ASN A 12 1.19 -1.28 8.21
CA ASN A 12 1.81 0.03 8.32
C ASN A 12 2.47 0.33 6.98
N VAL A 13 2.03 1.39 6.31
CA VAL A 13 2.56 1.75 5.00
C VAL A 13 3.20 3.12 5.04
N THR A 14 4.35 3.25 4.39
CA THR A 14 4.97 4.54 4.05
C THR A 14 5.17 4.56 2.53
N VAL A 15 4.68 5.61 1.87
CA VAL A 15 4.77 5.78 0.42
C VAL A 15 5.33 7.16 0.12
N VAL A 16 6.43 7.21 -0.61
CA VAL A 16 7.02 8.44 -1.15
C VAL A 16 6.72 8.46 -2.65
N TYR A 17 6.00 9.47 -3.09
CA TYR A 17 5.51 9.56 -4.46
C TYR A 17 5.59 10.99 -4.99
N ARG A 18 5.71 11.12 -6.32
CA ARG A 18 5.79 12.41 -6.99
C ARG A 18 4.51 12.74 -7.73
N VAL A 19 3.95 13.92 -7.49
CA VAL A 19 2.77 14.44 -8.22
C VAL A 19 3.06 15.87 -8.61
N SER A 20 2.91 16.18 -9.91
CA SER A 20 3.12 17.53 -10.44
C SER A 20 4.49 18.13 -10.10
N GLY A 21 5.53 17.29 -10.01
CA GLY A 21 6.90 17.71 -9.66
C GLY A 21 7.17 17.84 -8.16
N GLU A 22 6.16 17.68 -7.31
CA GLU A 22 6.31 17.72 -5.86
C GLU A 22 6.41 16.31 -5.28
N VAL A 23 7.40 16.10 -4.40
CA VAL A 23 7.53 14.86 -3.63
C VAL A 23 6.62 14.92 -2.41
N LYS A 24 5.78 13.91 -2.25
CA LYS A 24 4.83 13.76 -1.15
C LYS A 24 5.09 12.47 -0.42
N THR A 25 4.81 12.48 0.87
CA THR A 25 4.91 11.28 1.72
C THR A 25 3.55 11.00 2.34
N PHE A 26 3.09 9.76 2.18
CA PHE A 26 1.93 9.21 2.86
C PHE A 26 2.40 8.17 3.87
N LYS A 27 1.89 8.23 5.09
CA LYS A 27 2.18 7.25 6.14
C LYS A 27 0.92 6.99 6.95
N GLU A 28 0.43 5.76 6.94
CA GLU A 28 -0.81 5.40 7.65
C GLU A 28 -0.87 3.90 7.95
N ILE A 29 -1.75 3.53 8.88
CA ILE A 29 -2.12 2.14 9.14
C ILE A 29 -3.35 1.82 8.28
N VAL A 30 -3.21 0.91 7.32
CA VAL A 30 -4.31 0.49 6.46
C VAL A 30 -4.89 -0.83 6.96
N VAL A 31 -6.19 -0.81 7.28
CA VAL A 31 -6.95 -1.97 7.78
C VAL A 31 -7.97 -2.50 6.77
N SER A 32 -8.25 -1.72 5.72
CA SER A 32 -9.23 -2.12 4.70
C SER A 32 -8.66 -3.24 3.83
N PRO A 33 -9.33 -4.41 3.71
CA PRO A 33 -8.83 -5.53 2.92
C PRO A 33 -8.56 -5.19 1.46
N ILE A 34 -9.37 -4.32 0.86
CA ILE A 34 -9.19 -3.85 -0.52
C ILE A 34 -7.92 -3.01 -0.65
N VAL A 35 -7.67 -2.14 0.33
CA VAL A 35 -6.47 -1.30 0.36
C VAL A 35 -5.22 -2.14 0.60
N ILE A 36 -5.27 -3.08 1.55
CA ILE A 36 -4.21 -4.04 1.82
C ILE A 36 -3.84 -4.80 0.54
N ALA A 37 -4.81 -5.31 -0.21
CA ALA A 37 -4.55 -6.03 -1.46
C ALA A 37 -3.79 -5.16 -2.49
N ARG A 38 -4.07 -3.86 -2.59
CA ARG A 38 -3.36 -2.93 -3.48
C ARG A 38 -1.91 -2.73 -3.07
N TYR A 39 -1.65 -2.59 -1.77
CA TYR A 39 -0.29 -2.47 -1.25
C TYR A 39 0.52 -3.76 -1.43
N LEU A 40 -0.11 -4.93 -1.27
CA LEU A 40 0.54 -6.21 -1.55
C LEU A 40 0.82 -6.42 -3.04
N GLN A 41 -0.06 -5.94 -3.94
CA GLN A 41 0.22 -5.92 -5.39
C GLN A 41 1.42 -5.03 -5.72
N LEU A 42 1.53 -3.87 -5.06
CA LEU A 42 2.68 -2.97 -5.19
C LEU A 42 3.99 -3.67 -4.77
N GLU A 43 3.98 -4.35 -3.63
CA GLU A 43 5.13 -5.12 -3.13
C GLU A 43 5.55 -6.24 -4.10
N CYS A 44 4.58 -6.87 -4.77
CA CYS A 44 4.82 -7.93 -5.75
C CYS A 44 5.47 -7.41 -7.06
N GLY A 45 5.58 -6.10 -7.24
CA GLY A 45 6.13 -5.48 -8.45
C GLY A 45 5.15 -5.36 -9.62
N ASP A 46 3.87 -5.70 -9.42
CA ASP A 46 2.83 -5.57 -10.45
C ASP A 46 2.28 -4.14 -10.50
N ALA A 47 3.08 -3.22 -11.04
CA ALA A 47 2.81 -1.78 -10.99
C ALA A 47 1.97 -1.25 -12.17
N ILE A 48 1.80 -2.02 -13.26
CA ILE A 48 1.13 -1.52 -14.47
C ILE A 48 -0.37 -1.40 -14.23
N GLY A 49 -0.89 -0.18 -14.34
CA GLY A 49 -2.31 0.10 -14.09
C GLY A 49 -2.71 0.02 -12.61
N LEU A 50 -1.75 -0.15 -11.69
CA LEU A 50 -2.00 -0.18 -10.26
C LEU A 50 -2.11 1.24 -9.71
N PHE A 51 -3.20 1.48 -8.97
CA PHE A 51 -3.39 2.69 -8.17
C PHE A 51 -3.43 2.33 -6.70
N VAL A 52 -2.58 2.98 -5.91
CA VAL A 52 -2.54 2.82 -4.45
C VAL A 52 -3.15 4.03 -3.76
N PRO A 53 -4.02 3.83 -2.75
CA PRO A 53 -4.65 4.92 -2.04
C PRO A 53 -3.68 5.55 -1.03
N VAL A 54 -3.53 6.87 -1.10
CA VAL A 54 -2.59 7.68 -0.28
C VAL A 54 -3.35 8.64 0.67
N GLY A 55 -4.52 8.19 1.13
CA GLY A 55 -5.37 8.92 2.08
C GLY A 55 -6.24 10.01 1.44
N LYS A 56 -7.22 10.53 2.21
CA LYS A 56 -8.11 11.63 1.81
C LYS A 56 -8.83 11.44 0.45
N GLY A 57 -9.16 10.20 0.11
CA GLY A 57 -9.78 9.85 -1.18
C GLY A 57 -8.84 9.97 -2.38
N GLN A 58 -7.56 10.22 -2.16
CA GLN A 58 -6.54 10.30 -3.21
C GLN A 58 -5.94 8.93 -3.49
N GLN A 59 -5.59 8.71 -4.76
CA GLN A 59 -4.86 7.54 -5.22
C GLN A 59 -3.72 8.00 -6.11
N VAL A 60 -2.61 7.29 -6.05
CA VAL A 60 -1.44 7.53 -6.90
C VAL A 60 -1.17 6.30 -7.75
N ASN A 61 -0.79 6.52 -9.01
CA ASN A 61 -0.32 5.44 -9.86
C ASN A 61 1.00 4.88 -9.29
N ALA A 62 1.15 3.56 -9.24
CA ALA A 62 2.35 2.90 -8.74
C ALA A 62 3.63 3.35 -9.46
N LEU A 63 3.53 3.75 -10.74
CA LEU A 63 4.64 4.29 -11.53
C LEU A 63 5.15 5.65 -11.05
N ASN A 64 4.37 6.37 -10.23
CA ASN A 64 4.78 7.66 -9.65
C ASN A 64 5.36 7.50 -8.23
N ILE A 65 5.48 6.27 -7.72
CA ILE A 65 6.05 5.98 -6.41
C ILE A 65 7.57 5.89 -6.58
N GLU A 66 8.29 6.71 -5.82
CA GLU A 66 9.76 6.69 -5.82
C GLU A 66 10.30 5.67 -4.81
N TRP A 67 9.58 5.49 -3.71
CA TRP A 67 9.95 4.54 -2.66
C TRP A 67 8.73 4.17 -1.82
N PHE A 68 8.70 2.94 -1.31
CA PHE A 68 7.67 2.50 -0.38
C PHE A 68 8.22 1.52 0.66
N GLU A 69 7.55 1.46 1.79
CA GLU A 69 7.79 0.50 2.87
C GLU A 69 6.44 -0.02 3.36
N ILE A 70 6.35 -1.34 3.51
CA ILE A 70 5.16 -2.03 3.96
C ILE A 70 5.57 -2.97 5.09
N GLU A 71 4.99 -2.75 6.26
CA GLU A 71 5.14 -3.62 7.41
C GLU A 71 3.80 -4.31 7.71
N ARG A 72 3.81 -5.64 7.78
CA ARG A 72 2.63 -6.44 8.08
C ARG A 72 2.39 -6.43 9.59
N VAL A 73 1.23 -5.92 10.00
CA VAL A 73 0.78 -6.02 11.39
C VAL A 73 0.00 -7.32 11.51
N THR A 74 0.67 -8.36 12.00
CA THR A 74 -0.02 -9.57 12.45
C THR A 74 -0.81 -9.22 13.70
N ALA A 75 -2.15 -9.36 13.65
CA ALA A 75 -2.95 -9.36 14.87
C ALA A 75 -2.31 -10.38 15.82
N GLN A 76 -1.83 -9.91 16.97
CA GLN A 76 -1.36 -10.80 18.02
C GLN A 76 -2.51 -11.76 18.33
N ARG A 77 -2.24 -13.07 18.33
CA ARG A 77 -3.21 -14.06 18.79
C ARG A 77 -3.69 -13.65 20.17
N GLU A 78 -4.98 -13.36 20.28
CA GLU A 78 -5.73 -13.50 21.54
C GLU A 78 -6.53 -14.80 21.47
#